data_AF-A0A3B8R4E4-F1
#
_entry.id   AF-A0A3B8R4E4-F1
#
_cell.length_a   1.000
_cell.length_b   1.000
_cell.length_c   1.000
_cell.angle_alpha   90.00
_cell.angle_beta   90.00
_cell.angle_gamma   90.00
#
_symmetry.space_group_name_H-M   'P 1'
#
loop_
_entity.id
_entity.type
_entity.pdbx_description
1 polymer ?
#
loop_
_entity_poly.entity_id
_entity_poly.type
_entity_poly.pdbx_seq_one_letter_code
_entity_poly.pdbx_strand_id
1 'polypeptide(L)'
;MVSAFSPEFEQQGGLGFVIQSPSAPADALHQKTLEFLAGEVIRLADMSPEDYAQNQEGLIAQVLEKDKNLGERAWRYWSDLDEGYQKFDGNQQLADAISSIDHESLKAYLDDMLKKAKNQYLLILSEGRFKEPATTSDEAS
;
A
#
# COMPACT_ATOMS: atom_id res chain seq x y z
N MET A 1 7.71 11.76 -10.43
CA MET A 1 6.34 11.50 -9.93
C MET A 1 6.40 10.27 -9.04
N VAL A 2 5.71 10.29 -7.90
CA VAL A 2 5.63 9.15 -6.98
C VAL A 2 4.16 9.01 -6.58
N SER A 3 3.65 7.78 -6.60
CA SER A 3 2.31 7.44 -6.12
C SER A 3 2.35 6.08 -5.45
N ALA A 4 1.55 5.91 -4.40
CA ALA A 4 1.31 4.63 -3.74
C ALA A 4 -0.18 4.30 -3.85
N PHE A 5 -0.49 3.02 -3.99
CA PHE A 5 -1.86 2.53 -4.13
C PHE A 5 -1.98 1.13 -3.53
N SER A 6 -3.21 0.71 -3.22
CA SER A 6 -3.51 -0.61 -2.69
C SER A 6 -4.17 -1.46 -3.78
N PRO A 7 -3.40 -2.21 -4.60
CA PRO A 7 -3.99 -3.11 -5.58
C PRO A 7 -4.70 -4.27 -4.88
N GLU A 8 -5.72 -4.80 -5.55
CA GLU A 8 -6.36 -6.04 -5.17
C GLU A 8 -6.21 -7.04 -6.33
N PHE A 9 -5.70 -8.23 -6.02
CA PHE A 9 -5.59 -9.34 -6.97
C PHE A 9 -6.19 -10.59 -6.32
N GLU A 10 -7.22 -11.18 -6.93
CA GLU A 10 -7.90 -12.37 -6.40
C GLU A 10 -8.31 -12.24 -4.93
N GLN A 11 -8.89 -11.09 -4.55
CA GLN A 11 -9.30 -10.76 -3.17
C GLN A 11 -8.14 -10.69 -2.16
N GLN A 12 -6.91 -10.52 -2.64
CA GLN A 12 -5.74 -10.26 -1.81
C GLN A 12 -5.27 -8.84 -2.06
N GLY A 13 -5.29 -8.04 -0.99
CA GLY A 13 -4.72 -6.71 -0.99
C GLY A 13 -3.20 -6.73 -1.10
N GLY A 14 -2.64 -5.75 -1.79
CA GLY A 14 -1.21 -5.52 -1.88
C GLY A 14 -0.84 -4.06 -1.63
N LEU A 15 0.46 -3.77 -1.72
CA LEU A 15 0.99 -2.41 -1.71
C LEU A 15 1.73 -2.16 -3.03
N GLY A 16 1.28 -1.18 -3.79
CA GLY A 16 1.84 -0.81 -5.09
C GLY A 16 2.47 0.57 -5.06
N PHE A 17 3.56 0.73 -5.80
CA PHE A 17 4.21 2.02 -6.04
C PHE A 17 4.36 2.28 -7.53
N VAL A 18 4.03 3.50 -7.96
CA VAL A 18 4.37 4.00 -9.29
C VAL A 18 5.39 5.12 -9.14
N ILE A 19 6.61 4.90 -9.62
CA ILE A 19 7.71 5.84 -9.50
C ILE A 19 8.24 6.17 -10.89
N GLN A 20 8.24 7.46 -11.22
CA GLN A 20 8.85 7.98 -12.44
C GLN A 20 9.95 8.97 -12.05
N SER A 21 11.18 8.64 -12.45
CA SER A 21 12.36 9.50 -12.27
C SER A 21 12.95 9.89 -13.62
N PRO A 22 13.30 11.16 -13.83
CA PRO A 22 14.00 11.59 -15.03
C PRO A 22 15.51 11.31 -14.97
N SER A 23 16.07 10.87 -13.84
CA SER A 23 17.52 10.82 -13.61
C SER A 23 18.02 9.59 -12.85
N ALA A 24 17.12 8.77 -12.28
CA ALA A 24 17.48 7.58 -11.53
C ALA A 24 17.04 6.31 -12.29
N PRO A 25 17.92 5.30 -12.41
CA PRO A 25 17.56 4.00 -13.00
C PRO A 25 16.63 3.21 -12.08
N ALA A 26 16.00 2.16 -12.63
CA ALA A 26 14.93 1.41 -11.95
C ALA A 26 15.42 0.64 -10.71
N ASP A 27 16.64 0.12 -10.72
CA ASP A 27 17.30 -0.55 -9.61
C ASP A 27 17.48 0.39 -8.40
N ALA A 28 17.97 1.61 -8.65
CA ALA A 28 18.14 2.63 -7.62
C ALA A 28 16.78 3.03 -7.02
N LEU A 29 15.73 3.14 -7.84
CA LEU A 29 14.38 3.42 -7.36
C LEU A 29 13.82 2.27 -6.52
N HIS A 30 14.01 1.03 -6.96
CA HIS A 30 13.59 -0.15 -6.21
C HIS A 30 14.28 -0.24 -4.85
N GLN A 31 15.60 0.00 -4.79
CA GLN A 31 16.33 0.04 -3.52
C GLN A 31 15.78 1.13 -2.60
N LYS A 32 15.49 2.32 -3.12
CA LYS A 32 14.89 3.42 -2.35
C LYS A 32 13.48 3.10 -1.85
N THR A 33 12.69 2.34 -2.61
CA THR A 33 11.39 1.83 -2.13
C THR A 33 11.56 0.89 -0.95
N LEU A 34 12.51 -0.05 -1.00
CA LEU A 34 12.77 -0.97 0.12
C LEU A 34 13.29 -0.23 1.37
N GLU A 35 14.16 0.77 1.18
CA GLU A 35 14.63 1.64 2.28
C GLU A 35 13.47 2.43 2.91
N PHE A 36 12.59 2.99 2.08
CA PHE A 36 11.38 3.66 2.54
C PHE A 36 10.52 2.72 3.39
N LEU A 37 10.17 1.53 2.86
CA LEU A 37 9.35 0.56 3.59
C LEU A 37 9.98 0.13 4.93
N ALA A 38 11.30 -0.04 4.98
CA ALA A 38 12.00 -0.31 6.23
C ALA A 38 11.87 0.84 7.24
N GLY A 39 11.93 2.09 6.77
CA GLY A 39 11.66 3.27 7.58
C GLY A 39 10.21 3.34 8.08
N GLU A 40 9.23 2.93 7.26
CA GLU A 40 7.82 2.89 7.65
C GLU A 40 7.57 1.89 8.79
N VAL A 41 8.20 0.72 8.74
CA VAL A 41 8.14 -0.29 9.80
C VAL A 41 8.67 0.27 11.12
N ILE A 42 9.83 0.93 11.09
CA ILE A 42 10.43 1.55 12.29
C ILE A 42 9.52 2.64 12.83
N ARG A 43 9.03 3.54 11.96
CA ARG A 43 8.12 4.61 12.39
C ARG A 43 6.84 4.05 13.03
N LEU A 44 6.27 2.98 12.46
CA LEU A 44 5.10 2.34 13.07
C LEU A 44 5.45 1.74 14.43
N ALA A 45 6.60 1.08 14.55
CA ALA A 45 7.04 0.50 15.82
C ALA A 45 7.19 1.54 16.94
N ASP A 46 7.74 2.71 16.59
CA ASP A 46 8.00 3.84 17.50
C ASP A 46 6.77 4.75 17.73
N MET A 47 5.67 4.52 17.01
CA MET A 47 4.45 5.32 17.12
C MET A 47 3.83 5.19 18.52
N SER A 48 3.37 6.31 19.09
CA SER A 48 2.66 6.27 20.37
C SER A 48 1.28 5.61 20.21
N PRO A 49 0.72 4.99 21.27
CA PRO A 49 -0.65 4.48 21.23
C PRO A 49 -1.68 5.56 20.87
N GLU A 50 -1.45 6.81 21.31
CA GLU A 50 -2.31 7.96 21.02
C GLU A 50 -2.27 8.33 19.53
N ASP A 51 -1.07 8.41 18.93
CA ASP A 51 -0.92 8.70 17.50
C ASP A 51 -1.50 7.56 16.65
N TYR A 52 -1.33 6.30 17.08
CA TYR A 52 -1.92 5.15 16.40
C TYR A 52 -3.44 5.23 16.40
N ALA A 53 -4.05 5.46 17.56
CA ALA A 53 -5.50 5.63 17.69
C ALA A 53 -6.00 6.79 16.83
N GLN A 54 -5.27 7.92 16.81
CA GLN A 54 -5.64 9.06 15.97
C GLN A 54 -5.60 8.73 14.47
N ASN A 55 -4.61 7.97 14.00
CA ASN A 55 -4.54 7.52 12.61
C ASN A 55 -5.71 6.57 12.28
N GLN A 56 -6.03 5.65 13.18
CA GLN A 56 -7.13 4.71 13.03
C GLN A 56 -8.49 5.44 12.95
N GLU A 57 -8.73 6.39 13.85
CA GLU A 57 -9.93 7.24 13.85
C GLU A 57 -10.03 8.08 12.57
N GLY A 58 -8.91 8.65 12.12
CA GLY A 58 -8.86 9.41 10.88
C GLY A 58 -9.24 8.58 9.66
N LEU A 59 -8.76 7.34 9.59
CA LEU A 59 -9.11 6.41 8.51
C LEU A 59 -10.58 5.97 8.58
N ILE A 60 -11.09 5.65 9.77
CA ILE A 60 -12.51 5.31 9.98
C ILE A 60 -13.42 6.47 9.55
N ALA A 61 -13.05 7.71 9.90
CA ALA A 61 -13.81 8.89 9.52
C ALA A 61 -13.86 9.09 8.00
N GLN A 62 -12.78 8.76 7.28
CA GLN A 62 -12.76 8.79 5.82
C GLN A 62 -13.65 7.70 5.21
N VAL A 63 -13.58 6.47 5.74
CA VAL A 63 -14.42 5.34 5.28
C VAL A 63 -15.91 5.62 5.48
N LEU A 64 -16.26 6.26 6.60
CA LEU A 64 -17.64 6.61 6.96
C LEU A 64 -18.08 7.99 6.46
N GLU A 65 -17.28 8.65 5.61
CA GLU A 65 -17.66 9.94 5.04
C GLU A 65 -18.99 9.80 4.26
N LYS A 66 -19.92 10.72 4.50
CA LYS A 66 -21.22 10.69 3.83
C LYS A 66 -21.08 11.03 2.35
N ASP A 67 -21.79 10.28 1.51
CA ASP A 67 -21.93 10.58 0.08
C ASP A 67 -22.36 12.05 -0.12
N LYS A 68 -21.61 12.82 -0.91
CA LYS A 68 -21.85 14.25 -1.17
C LYS A 68 -22.98 14.47 -2.16
N ASN A 69 -23.27 13.46 -2.98
CA ASN A 69 -24.28 13.52 -4.03
C ASN A 69 -24.83 12.12 -4.36
N LEU A 70 -25.87 12.08 -5.21
CA LEU A 70 -26.52 10.83 -5.62
C LEU A 70 -25.59 9.91 -6.44
N GLY A 71 -24.62 10.48 -7.18
CA GLY A 71 -23.67 9.70 -7.97
C GLY A 71 -22.74 8.89 -7.09
N GLU A 72 -22.15 9.51 -6.07
CA GLU A 72 -21.31 8.84 -5.07
C GLU A 72 -22.09 7.74 -4.33
N ARG A 73 -23.34 8.02 -3.93
CA ARG A 73 -24.19 7.02 -3.30
C ARG A 73 -24.47 5.82 -4.21
N ALA A 74 -24.80 6.09 -5.48
CA ALA A 74 -25.05 5.02 -6.45
C ALA A 74 -23.79 4.18 -6.68
N TRP A 75 -22.62 4.82 -6.73
CA TRP A 75 -21.34 4.13 -6.87
C TRP A 75 -21.04 3.25 -5.65
N ARG A 76 -21.23 3.77 -4.43
CA ARG A 76 -21.06 2.98 -3.20
C ARG A 76 -21.94 1.73 -3.19
N TYR A 77 -23.23 1.86 -3.51
CA TYR A 77 -24.12 0.70 -3.58
C TYR A 77 -23.73 -0.29 -4.68
N TRP A 78 -23.19 0.18 -5.81
CA TRP A 78 -22.66 -0.71 -6.83
C TRP A 78 -21.41 -1.45 -6.36
N SER A 79 -20.48 -0.78 -5.65
CA SER A 79 -19.30 -1.43 -5.03
C SER A 79 -19.74 -2.51 -4.04
N ASP A 80 -20.68 -2.18 -3.16
CA ASP A 80 -21.24 -3.14 -2.20
C ASP A 80 -21.80 -4.39 -2.89
N LEU A 81 -22.51 -4.24 -4.01
CA LEU A 81 -23.03 -5.38 -4.78
C LEU A 81 -21.92 -6.20 -5.46
N ASP A 82 -20.92 -5.55 -6.03
CA ASP A 82 -19.78 -6.19 -6.68
C ASP A 82 -18.94 -7.01 -5.68
N GLU A 83 -18.77 -6.47 -4.47
CA GLU A 83 -18.06 -7.10 -3.35
C GLU A 83 -18.93 -8.10 -2.56
N GLY A 84 -20.23 -8.19 -2.86
CA GLY A 84 -21.16 -9.16 -2.26
C GLY A 84 -21.86 -8.71 -0.96
N TYR A 85 -21.74 -7.44 -0.57
CA TYR A 85 -22.44 -6.83 0.57
C TYR A 85 -23.92 -6.55 0.26
N GLN A 86 -24.78 -7.53 0.50
CA GLN A 86 -26.23 -7.42 0.21
C GLN A 86 -27.00 -6.44 1.11
N LYS A 87 -26.42 -6.03 2.24
CA LYS A 87 -27.03 -5.10 3.20
C LYS A 87 -26.61 -3.64 2.99
N PHE A 88 -25.72 -3.38 2.02
CA PHE A 88 -25.16 -2.06 1.74
C PHE A 88 -24.49 -1.40 2.96
N ASP A 89 -23.87 -2.23 3.80
CA ASP A 89 -23.17 -1.86 5.02
C ASP A 89 -21.65 -2.10 4.92
N GLY A 90 -21.10 -2.21 3.69
CA GLY A 90 -19.68 -2.50 3.44
C GLY A 90 -18.74 -1.51 4.14
N ASN A 91 -19.01 -0.20 4.03
CA ASN A 91 -18.21 0.82 4.74
C ASN A 91 -18.28 0.67 6.27
N GLN A 92 -19.42 0.24 6.83
CA GLN A 92 -19.52 0.01 8.27
C GLN A 92 -18.73 -1.22 8.69
N GLN A 93 -18.84 -2.32 7.94
CA GLN A 93 -18.06 -3.53 8.19
C GLN A 93 -16.55 -3.27 8.06
N LEU A 94 -16.14 -2.45 7.09
CA LEU A 94 -14.75 -2.03 6.92
C LEU A 94 -14.28 -1.17 8.10
N ALA A 95 -15.09 -0.21 8.55
CA ALA A 95 -14.77 0.60 9.72
C ALA A 95 -14.62 -0.25 11.00
N ASP A 96 -15.52 -1.21 11.20
CA ASP A 96 -15.47 -2.13 12.33
C ASP A 96 -14.20 -3.03 12.27
N ALA A 97 -13.85 -3.51 11.08
CA ALA A 97 -12.63 -4.27 10.85
C ALA A 97 -11.38 -3.43 11.16
N ILE A 98 -11.31 -2.18 10.66
CA ILE A 98 -10.21 -1.25 10.96
C ILE A 98 -10.10 -1.04 12.47
N SER A 99 -11.22 -0.78 13.15
CA SER A 99 -11.25 -0.56 14.61
C SER A 99 -10.76 -1.77 15.42
N SER A 100 -10.84 -2.97 14.87
CA SER A 100 -10.42 -4.21 15.55
C SER A 100 -8.92 -4.50 15.45
N ILE A 101 -8.20 -3.81 14.55
CA ILE A 101 -6.77 -4.00 14.34
C ILE A 101 -5.99 -3.26 15.43
N ASP A 102 -5.31 -4.02 16.30
CA ASP A 102 -4.41 -3.45 17.30
C ASP A 102 -3.03 -3.13 16.70
N HIS A 103 -2.31 -2.23 17.38
CA HIS A 103 -1.02 -1.72 16.93
C HIS A 103 0.04 -2.82 16.74
N GLU A 104 0.06 -3.83 17.62
CA GLU A 104 1.03 -4.94 17.55
C GLU A 104 0.75 -5.86 16.36
N SER A 105 -0.52 -6.13 16.08
CA SER A 105 -0.94 -6.92 14.91
C SER A 105 -0.51 -6.27 13.60
N LEU A 106 -0.64 -4.93 13.50
CA LEU A 106 -0.21 -4.20 12.31
C LEU A 106 1.32 -4.15 12.18
N LYS A 107 2.05 -4.00 13.29
CA LYS A 107 3.53 -4.10 13.30
C LYS A 107 3.98 -5.46 12.76
N ALA A 108 3.43 -6.54 13.29
CA ALA A 108 3.77 -7.89 12.87
C ALA A 108 3.46 -8.12 11.37
N TYR A 109 2.33 -7.59 10.90
CA TYR A 109 1.97 -7.66 9.48
C TYR A 109 2.96 -6.90 8.59
N LEU A 110 3.32 -5.65 8.92
CA LEU A 110 4.27 -4.88 8.12
C LEU A 110 5.68 -5.47 8.14
N ASP A 111 6.11 -6.06 9.26
CA ASP A 111 7.37 -6.80 9.36
C ASP A 111 7.40 -8.01 8.42
N ASP A 112 6.32 -8.79 8.37
CA ASP A 112 6.20 -9.92 7.44
C ASP A 112 6.17 -9.45 5.99
N MET A 113 5.40 -8.39 5.71
CA MET A 113 5.34 -7.77 4.40
C MET A 113 6.71 -7.28 3.92
N LEU A 114 7.49 -6.61 4.78
CA LEU A 114 8.85 -6.16 4.44
C LEU A 114 9.80 -7.33 4.12
N LYS A 115 9.65 -8.47 4.79
CA LYS A 115 10.43 -9.68 4.47
C LYS A 115 10.08 -10.20 3.07
N LYS A 116 8.78 -10.27 2.75
CA LYS A 116 8.29 -10.67 1.44
C LYS A 116 8.67 -9.68 0.34
N ALA A 117 8.62 -8.38 0.61
CA ALA A 117 8.96 -7.33 -0.36
C ALA A 117 10.38 -7.47 -0.94
N LYS A 118 11.29 -8.17 -0.26
CA LYS A 118 12.66 -8.42 -0.75
C LYS A 118 12.73 -9.46 -1.88
N ASN A 119 11.77 -10.37 -1.99
CA ASN A 119 11.85 -11.51 -2.92
C ASN A 119 10.51 -11.95 -3.55
N GLN A 120 9.38 -11.38 -3.11
CA GLN A 120 8.04 -11.65 -3.59
C GLN A 120 7.39 -10.34 -4.02
N TYR A 121 7.83 -9.81 -5.16
CA TYR A 121 7.33 -8.57 -5.73
C TYR A 121 7.21 -8.69 -7.25
N LEU A 122 6.32 -7.88 -7.83
CA LEU A 122 6.22 -7.68 -9.27
C LEU A 122 6.83 -6.32 -9.60
N LEU A 123 7.91 -6.31 -10.38
CA LEU A 123 8.52 -5.09 -10.89
C LEU A 123 8.22 -4.94 -12.38
N ILE A 124 7.46 -3.92 -12.72
CA ILE A 124 7.24 -3.49 -14.11
C ILE A 124 8.10 -2.26 -14.33
N LEU A 125 9.11 -2.38 -15.20
CA LEU A 125 10.01 -1.30 -15.55
C LEU A 125 9.81 -0.88 -17.01
N SER A 126 9.98 0.40 -17.27
CA SER A 126 10.12 0.96 -18.61
C SER A 126 11.46 1.66 -18.67
N GLU A 127 12.36 1.19 -19.53
CA GLU A 127 13.67 1.83 -19.69
C GLU A 127 13.52 3.23 -20.28
N GLY A 128 14.00 4.23 -19.54
CA GLY A 128 14.13 5.61 -20.00
C GLY A 128 15.47 5.84 -20.70
N ARG A 129 15.83 7.10 -20.96
CA ARG A 129 17.14 7.45 -21.56
C ARG A 129 18.35 7.06 -20.69
N PHE A 130 18.15 6.84 -19.40
CA PHE A 130 19.19 6.51 -18.44
C PHE A 130 19.17 5.00 -18.23
N LYS A 131 20.08 4.31 -18.92
CA LYS A 131 20.27 2.87 -18.77
C LYS A 131 21.09 2.56 -17.53
N GLU A 132 20.85 1.39 -16.97
CA GLU A 132 21.72 0.77 -15.99
C GLU A 132 23.15 0.67 -16.56
N PRO A 133 24.21 0.92 -15.78
CA PRO A 133 25.56 0.58 -16.22
C PRO A 133 25.60 -0.93 -16.44
N ALA A 134 26.05 -1.36 -17.62
CA ALA A 134 26.16 -2.77 -17.96
C ALA A 134 26.97 -3.49 -16.87
N THR A 135 26.38 -4.49 -16.22
CA THR A 135 27.10 -5.41 -15.36
C THR A 135 28.03 -6.22 -16.24
N THR A 136 29.30 -5.79 -16.35
CA THR A 136 30.37 -6.62 -16.89
C THR A 136 30.59 -7.77 -15.90
N SER A 137 29.85 -8.86 -16.10
CA SER A 137 30.33 -10.18 -15.68
C SER A 137 31.47 -10.54 -16.64
N ASP A 138 32.66 -10.06 -16.32
CA ASP A 138 33.88 -10.60 -16.90
C ASP A 138 34.05 -11.99 -16.28
N GLU A 139 33.59 -13.00 -17.01
CA GLU A 139 34.14 -14.34 -16.92
C GLU A 139 35.64 -14.24 -17.19
N ALA A 140 36.44 -14.23 -16.13
CA ALA A 140 37.87 -14.41 -16.21
C ALA A 140 38.29 -15.62 -15.36
N SER A 141 38.24 -16.77 -16.03
CA SER A 141 39.14 -17.95 -15.94
C SER A 141 39.24 -18.72 -14.62
#